data_AF-A0A7W0JSF8-F1
#
_entry.id   AF-A0A7W0JSF8-F1
#
_cell.length_a   1.000
_cell.length_b   1.000
_cell.length_c   1.000
_cell.angle_alpha   90.00
_cell.angle_beta   90.00
_cell.angle_gamma   90.00
#
_symmetry.space_group_name_H-M   'P 1'
#
loop_
_entity.id
_entity.type
_entity.pdbx_description
1 polymer ?
#
loop_
_entity_poly.entity_id
_entity_poly.type
_entity_poly.pdbx_seq_one_letter_code
_entity_poly.pdbx_strand_id
1 'polypeptide(L)'
;MDQRVLTVIALMKDDPRRALPLSRLAESVNLSPNRLCYLFKAETGTPPARYLRTLRMQDATTLLVNTFLSVKEIIARVGFTDESHFVRDFKRIYGVTPTEYRKQNVVIDASKFDPTGGRKDRPRNSKKRQ
;
A
#
# COMPACT_ATOMS: atom_id res chain seq x y z
N MET A 1 5.48 3.76 19.83
CA MET A 1 4.45 3.51 18.79
C MET A 1 3.17 3.08 19.48
N ASP A 2 2.02 3.68 19.15
CA ASP A 2 0.73 3.36 19.78
C ASP A 2 0.30 1.90 19.52
N GLN A 3 -0.18 1.20 20.55
CA GLN A 3 -0.58 -0.21 20.46
C GLN A 3 -1.66 -0.46 19.39
N ARG A 4 -2.58 0.48 19.20
CA ARG A 4 -3.65 0.38 18.19
C ARG A 4 -3.08 0.41 16.78
N VAL A 5 -2.05 1.22 16.57
CA VAL A 5 -1.34 1.27 15.28
C VAL A 5 -0.61 -0.04 15.03
N LEU A 6 0.06 -0.61 16.04
CA LEU A 6 0.71 -1.91 15.93
C LEU A 6 -0.28 -3.02 15.58
N THR A 7 -1.45 -3.07 16.22
CA THR A 7 -2.52 -4.04 15.90
C THR A 7 -2.99 -3.90 14.45
N VAL A 8 -3.20 -2.68 13.97
CA VAL A 8 -3.61 -2.44 12.58
C VAL A 8 -2.51 -2.84 11.59
N ILE A 9 -1.24 -2.57 11.89
CA ILE A 9 -0.11 -3.02 11.07
C ILE A 9 -0.06 -4.55 11.02
N ALA A 10 -0.23 -5.22 12.17
CA ALA A 10 -0.24 -6.69 12.24
C ALA A 10 -1.36 -7.28 11.37
N LEU A 11 -2.58 -6.74 11.47
CA LEU A 11 -3.73 -7.16 10.65
C LEU A 11 -3.47 -6.95 9.15
N MET A 12 -2.80 -5.87 8.76
CA MET A 12 -2.43 -5.63 7.36
C MET A 12 -1.34 -6.57 6.86
N LYS A 13 -0.39 -6.95 7.71
CA LYS A 13 0.73 -7.85 7.35
C LYS A 13 0.31 -9.31 7.31
N ASP A 14 -0.68 -9.71 8.09
CA ASP A 14 -1.20 -11.07 8.14
C ASP A 14 -1.78 -11.52 6.78
N ASP A 15 -2.63 -10.68 6.18
CA ASP A 15 -3.09 -10.88 4.81
C ASP A 15 -3.28 -9.55 4.06
N PRO A 16 -2.23 -9.06 3.38
CA PRO A 16 -2.31 -7.81 2.62
C PRO A 16 -3.36 -7.86 1.50
N ARG A 17 -3.69 -9.04 0.98
CA ARG A 17 -4.59 -9.22 -0.16
C ARG A 17 -6.05 -9.06 0.23
N ARG A 18 -6.37 -9.36 1.49
CA ARG A 18 -7.71 -9.22 2.03
C ARG A 18 -8.22 -7.79 1.87
N ALA A 19 -9.48 -7.66 1.49
CA ALA A 19 -10.15 -6.37 1.48
C ALA A 19 -10.30 -5.87 2.93
N LEU A 20 -9.39 -4.97 3.33
CA LEU A 20 -9.39 -4.34 4.65
C LEU A 20 -9.81 -2.87 4.50
N PRO A 21 -11.12 -2.57 4.41
CA PRO A 21 -11.57 -1.20 4.37
C PRO A 21 -11.23 -0.48 5.68
N LEU A 22 -10.96 0.82 5.60
CA LEU A 22 -10.56 1.62 6.76
C LEU A 22 -11.56 1.53 7.92
N SER A 23 -12.85 1.36 7.63
CA SER A 23 -13.88 1.14 8.65
C SER A 23 -13.62 -0.10 9.50
N ARG A 24 -13.33 -1.24 8.87
CA ARG A 24 -13.05 -2.50 9.57
C ARG A 24 -11.77 -2.42 10.42
N LEU A 25 -10.75 -1.74 9.92
CA LEU A 25 -9.51 -1.51 10.67
C LEU A 25 -9.74 -0.59 11.87
N ALA A 26 -10.66 0.37 11.77
CA ALA A 26 -10.98 1.27 12.86
C ALA A 26 -11.84 0.56 13.92
N GLU A 27 -12.81 -0.26 13.47
CA GLU A 27 -13.61 -1.13 14.33
C GLU A 27 -12.74 -2.08 15.17
N SER A 28 -11.69 -2.69 14.59
CA SER A 28 -10.83 -3.65 15.32
C SER A 28 -10.03 -3.03 16.46
N VAL A 29 -9.91 -1.70 16.51
CA VAL A 29 -9.20 -0.95 17.57
C VAL A 29 -10.11 0.06 18.28
N ASN A 30 -11.43 -0.07 18.13
CA ASN A 30 -12.44 0.80 18.75
C ASN A 30 -12.22 2.30 18.46
N LEU A 31 -11.88 2.63 17.22
CA LEU A 31 -11.69 4.01 16.76
C LEU A 31 -12.65 4.36 15.63
N SER A 32 -12.88 5.66 15.44
CA SER A 32 -13.48 6.16 14.21
C SER A 32 -12.45 6.09 13.05
N PRO A 33 -12.90 5.91 11.78
CA PRO A 33 -12.00 5.87 10.63
C PRO A 33 -11.08 7.09 10.52
N ASN A 34 -11.60 8.28 10.84
CA ASN A 34 -10.82 9.52 10.85
C ASN A 34 -9.76 9.52 11.94
N ARG A 35 -10.11 9.08 13.16
CA ARG A 35 -9.15 9.03 14.27
C ARG A 35 -8.05 8.02 14.01
N LEU A 36 -8.40 6.84 13.47
CA LEU A 36 -7.42 5.85 13.05
C LEU A 36 -6.49 6.41 11.97
N CYS A 37 -7.02 7.04 10.93
CA CYS A 37 -6.21 7.60 9.85
C CYS A 37 -5.21 8.66 10.37
N TYR A 38 -5.67 9.55 11.25
CA TYR A 38 -4.81 10.56 11.87
C TYR A 38 -3.71 9.92 12.73
N LEU A 39 -4.09 9.03 13.65
CA LEU A 39 -3.15 8.35 14.55
C LEU A 39 -2.13 7.52 13.77
N PHE A 40 -2.59 6.73 12.80
CA PHE A 40 -1.73 5.89 11.98
C PHE A 40 -0.77 6.74 11.14
N LYS A 41 -1.23 7.86 10.55
CA LYS A 41 -0.35 8.76 9.79
C LYS A 41 0.66 9.47 10.69
N ALA A 42 0.27 9.85 11.91
CA ALA A 42 1.19 10.46 12.88
C ALA A 42 2.30 9.50 13.29
N GLU A 43 1.99 8.21 13.47
CA GLU A 43 2.95 7.20 13.90
C GLU A 43 3.79 6.59 12.75
N THR A 44 3.22 6.42 11.55
CA THR A 44 3.87 5.73 10.42
C THR A 44 4.30 6.68 9.28
N GLY A 45 3.94 7.97 9.38
CA GLY A 45 4.13 8.96 8.32
C GLY A 45 3.18 8.81 7.12
N THR A 46 2.39 7.73 7.02
CA THR A 46 1.51 7.47 5.86
C THR A 46 0.11 7.03 6.27
N PRO A 47 -0.94 7.31 5.47
CA PRO A 47 -2.28 6.80 5.77
C PRO A 47 -2.38 5.26 5.67
N PRO A 48 -3.29 4.61 6.42
CA PRO A 48 -3.50 3.16 6.41
C PRO A 48 -3.65 2.54 5.01
N ALA A 49 -4.50 3.14 4.16
CA ALA A 49 -4.76 2.64 2.80
C ALA A 49 -3.50 2.68 1.91
N ARG A 50 -2.61 3.61 2.20
CA ARG A 50 -1.37 3.82 1.46
C ARG A 50 -0.30 2.84 1.92
N TYR A 51 -0.20 2.63 3.23
CA TYR A 51 0.64 1.59 3.83
C TYR A 51 0.26 0.19 3.31
N LEU A 52 -1.03 -0.13 3.23
CA LEU A 52 -1.49 -1.41 2.67
C LEU A 52 -1.09 -1.58 1.20
N ARG A 53 -1.21 -0.52 0.38
CA ARG A 53 -0.74 -0.56 -1.02
C ARG A 53 0.76 -0.81 -1.10
N THR A 54 1.52 -0.17 -0.23
CA THR A 54 2.97 -0.36 -0.10
C THR A 54 3.32 -1.81 0.21
N LEU A 55 2.64 -2.45 1.18
CA LEU A 55 2.86 -3.87 1.49
C LEU A 55 2.58 -4.76 0.28
N ARG A 56 1.45 -4.56 -0.40
CA ARG A 56 1.11 -5.32 -1.62
C ARG A 56 2.13 -5.12 -2.74
N MET A 57 2.73 -3.93 -2.85
CA MET A 57 3.78 -3.64 -3.83
C MET A 57 5.10 -4.35 -3.49
N GLN A 58 5.41 -4.53 -2.20
CA GLN A 58 6.58 -5.30 -1.74
C GLN A 58 6.38 -6.81 -1.97
N ASP A 59 5.16 -7.31 -1.78
CA ASP A 59 4.82 -8.69 -2.15
C ASP A 59 4.94 -8.89 -3.66
N ALA A 60 4.52 -7.90 -4.45
CA ALA A 60 4.60 -7.97 -5.90
C ALA A 60 6.05 -8.01 -6.40
N THR A 61 6.97 -7.21 -5.83
CA THR A 61 8.40 -7.29 -6.18
C THR A 61 8.98 -8.65 -5.82
N THR A 62 8.63 -9.18 -4.65
CA THR A 62 9.04 -10.51 -4.21
C THR A 62 8.58 -11.58 -5.19
N LEU A 63 7.34 -11.52 -5.68
CA LEU A 63 6.81 -12.44 -6.68
C LEU A 63 7.45 -12.24 -8.07
N LEU A 64 7.76 -11.01 -8.47
CA LEU A 64 8.40 -10.71 -9.75
C LEU A 64 9.79 -11.35 -9.86
N VAL A 65 10.54 -11.38 -8.75
CA VAL A 65 11.91 -11.93 -8.67
C VAL A 65 11.90 -13.44 -8.44
N ASN A 66 11.05 -13.94 -7.56
CA ASN A 66 11.10 -15.34 -7.13
C ASN A 66 10.21 -16.29 -7.96
N THR A 67 9.42 -15.78 -8.90
CA THR A 67 8.47 -16.60 -9.68
C THR A 67 8.46 -16.24 -11.16
N PHE A 68 7.97 -17.18 -11.98
CA PHE A 68 7.74 -17.00 -13.42
C PHE A 68 6.34 -16.49 -13.78
N LEU A 69 5.52 -16.13 -12.78
CA LEU A 69 4.14 -15.67 -12.99
C LEU A 69 4.08 -14.43 -13.89
N SER A 70 3.11 -14.33 -14.79
CA SER A 70 2.90 -13.10 -15.56
C SER A 70 2.59 -11.90 -14.66
N VAL A 71 2.84 -10.68 -15.14
CA VAL A 71 2.52 -9.45 -14.40
C VAL A 71 1.03 -9.42 -14.02
N LYS A 72 0.16 -9.88 -14.92
CA LYS A 72 -1.28 -10.00 -14.70
C LYS A 72 -1.64 -10.96 -13.55
N GLU A 73 -0.99 -12.12 -13.49
CA GLU A 73 -1.19 -13.08 -12.39
C GLU A 73 -0.71 -12.51 -11.05
N ILE A 74 0.41 -11.79 -11.05
CA ILE A 74 0.95 -11.13 -9.85
C ILE A 74 -0.04 -10.07 -9.35
N ILE A 75 -0.56 -9.22 -10.23
CA ILE A 75 -1.56 -8.19 -9.90
C ILE A 75 -2.78 -8.79 -9.22
N ALA A 76 -3.34 -9.86 -9.80
CA ALA A 76 -4.47 -10.58 -9.21
C ALA A 76 -4.10 -11.18 -7.85
N ARG A 77 -2.89 -11.73 -7.73
CA ARG A 77 -2.40 -12.38 -6.52
C ARG A 77 -2.11 -11.41 -5.39
N VAL A 78 -1.68 -10.18 -5.65
CA VAL A 78 -1.44 -9.15 -4.61
C VAL A 78 -2.68 -8.30 -4.31
N GLY A 79 -3.83 -8.63 -4.90
CA GLY A 79 -5.12 -8.02 -4.59
C GLY A 79 -5.37 -6.67 -5.29
N PHE A 80 -4.69 -6.40 -6.42
CA PHE A 80 -5.03 -5.28 -7.29
C PHE A 80 -6.01 -5.75 -8.38
N THR A 81 -7.00 -4.92 -8.68
CA THR A 81 -8.00 -5.19 -9.72
C THR A 81 -7.66 -4.55 -11.06
N ASP A 82 -6.79 -3.54 -11.05
CA ASP A 82 -6.48 -2.72 -12.21
C ASP A 82 -4.97 -2.73 -12.49
N GLU A 83 -4.61 -3.28 -13.65
CA GLU A 83 -3.24 -3.42 -14.12
C GLU A 83 -2.59 -2.08 -14.47
N SER A 84 -3.33 -1.17 -15.10
CA SER A 84 -2.80 0.14 -15.50
C SER A 84 -2.45 0.99 -14.28
N HIS A 85 -3.33 0.96 -13.27
CA HIS A 85 -3.10 1.61 -11.99
C HIS A 85 -1.91 0.99 -11.25
N PHE A 86 -1.80 -0.35 -11.25
CA PHE A 86 -0.67 -1.04 -10.64
C PHE A 86 0.66 -0.66 -11.31
N VAL A 87 0.75 -0.77 -12.64
CA VAL A 87 1.99 -0.46 -13.38
C VAL A 87 2.41 0.99 -13.16
N ARG A 88 1.46 1.94 -13.17
CA ARG A 88 1.75 3.36 -12.92
C ARG A 88 2.24 3.61 -11.49
N ASP A 89 1.60 2.99 -10.50
CA ASP A 89 2.02 3.12 -9.11
C ASP A 89 3.37 2.44 -8.88
N PHE A 90 3.61 1.27 -9.47
CA PHE A 90 4.87 0.54 -9.41
C PHE A 90 6.02 1.35 -10.02
N LYS A 91 5.86 1.86 -11.24
CA LYS A 91 6.87 2.70 -11.90
C LYS A 91 7.17 3.98 -11.12
N ARG A 92 6.16 4.56 -10.46
CA ARG A 92 6.35 5.75 -9.62
C ARG A 92 7.15 5.44 -8.34
N ILE A 93 6.97 4.27 -7.76
CA ILE A 93 7.64 3.86 -6.52
C ILE A 93 9.06 3.35 -6.80
N TYR A 94 9.23 2.54 -7.85
CA TYR A 94 10.48 1.83 -8.15
C TYR A 94 11.26 2.40 -9.35
N GLY A 95 10.72 3.41 -10.03
CA GLY A 95 11.34 4.05 -11.21
C GLY A 95 11.21 3.26 -12.53
N VAL A 96 10.95 1.95 -12.45
CA VAL A 96 10.86 1.03 -13.58
C VAL A 96 9.53 0.29 -13.62
N THR A 97 9.12 -0.23 -14.77
CA THR A 97 7.92 -1.05 -14.87
C THR A 97 8.12 -2.45 -14.24
N PRO A 98 7.05 -3.16 -13.85
CA PRO A 98 7.15 -4.54 -13.33
C PRO A 98 7.93 -5.49 -14.25
N THR A 99 7.72 -5.37 -15.57
CA THR A 99 8.41 -6.18 -16.58
C THR A 99 9.90 -5.86 -16.64
N GLU A 100 10.27 -4.58 -16.59
CA GLU A 100 11.67 -4.14 -16.54
C GLU A 100 12.33 -4.58 -15.23
N TYR A 101 11.63 -4.46 -14.11
CA TYR A 101 12.09 -4.88 -12.79
C TYR A 101 12.47 -6.38 -12.79
N ARG A 102 11.62 -7.24 -13.38
CA ARG A 102 11.95 -8.66 -13.55
C ARG A 102 13.18 -8.88 -14.42
N LYS A 103 13.29 -8.18 -15.55
CA LYS A 103 14.41 -8.36 -16.49
C LYS A 103 15.75 -7.96 -15.89
N GLN A 104 15.77 -6.93 -15.06
CA GLN A 104 17.02 -6.42 -14.51
C GLN A 104 17.52 -7.22 -13.29
N ASN A 105 16.73 -8.17 -12.75
CA ASN A 105 17.00 -8.90 -11.51
C ASN A 105 17.54 -7.99 -10.38
N VAL A 106 17.06 -6.75 -10.34
CA VAL A 106 17.59 -5.74 -9.42
C VAL A 106 16.98 -6.02 -8.07
N VAL A 107 17.82 -6.44 -7.13
CA VAL A 107 17.52 -6.32 -5.72
C VAL A 107 17.55 -4.82 -5.40
N ILE A 108 16.44 -4.11 -5.64
CA ILE A 108 16.37 -2.70 -5.26
C ILE A 108 16.37 -2.68 -3.74
N ASP A 109 17.43 -2.09 -3.18
CA ASP A 109 17.55 -1.83 -1.75
C ASP A 109 16.26 -1.14 -1.25
N ALA A 110 15.65 -1.73 -0.22
CA ALA A 110 14.43 -1.22 0.41
C ALA A 110 14.60 0.22 0.92
N SER A 111 15.83 0.73 1.05
CA SER A 111 16.14 2.13 1.36
C SER A 111 15.77 3.13 0.25
N LYS A 112 15.64 2.69 -1.01
CA LYS A 112 15.20 3.53 -2.14
C LYS A 112 13.68 3.53 -2.37
N PHE A 113 12.96 2.74 -1.57
CA PHE A 113 11.50 2.73 -1.57
C PHE A 113 11.01 4.03 -0.93
N ASP A 114 10.58 5.00 -1.73
CA ASP A 114 9.82 6.13 -1.21
C ASP A 114 8.36 5.71 -1.08
N PRO A 115 7.88 5.32 0.12
CA PRO A 115 6.48 5.05 0.28
C PRO A 115 5.73 6.31 -0.11
N THR A 116 6.15 7.53 0.24
CA THR A 116 5.41 8.82 0.25
C THR A 116 4.96 9.34 -1.12
N GLY A 117 5.61 8.92 -2.21
CA GLY A 117 5.07 8.90 -3.58
C GLY A 117 4.19 10.11 -3.93
N GLY A 118 4.72 11.31 -3.70
CA GLY A 118 4.39 12.58 -4.38
C GLY A 118 2.94 13.04 -4.51
N ARG A 119 1.95 12.47 -3.81
CA ARG A 119 0.63 13.12 -3.72
C ARG A 119 0.64 14.02 -2.49
N LYS A 120 0.84 15.32 -2.70
CA LYS A 120 0.26 16.34 -1.81
C LYS A 120 -1.19 15.93 -1.63
N ASP A 121 -1.54 15.41 -0.46
CA ASP A 121 -2.93 15.19 -0.05
C ASP A 121 -3.61 16.56 -0.16
N ARG A 122 -4.23 16.85 -1.32
CA ARG A 122 -5.08 18.03 -1.45
C ARG A 122 -6.20 17.81 -0.43
N PRO A 123 -6.44 18.74 0.51
CA PRO A 123 -7.46 18.55 1.53
C PRO A 123 -8.78 18.22 0.84
N ARG A 124 -9.41 17.14 1.30
CA ARG A 124 -10.75 16.74 0.88
C ARG A 124 -11.69 17.85 1.35
N ASN A 125 -11.92 18.85 0.50
CA ASN A 125 -12.91 19.88 0.75
C ASN A 125 -14.28 19.20 0.79
N SER A 126 -14.78 18.97 2.00
CA SER A 126 -16.16 18.61 2.24
C SER A 126 -17.02 19.84 1.92
N LYS A 127 -17.52 19.90 0.69
CA LYS A 127 -18.70 20.70 0.38
C LYS A 127 -19.86 20.22 1.27
N LYS A 128 -20.24 21.01 2.27
CA LYS A 128 -21.63 21.16 2.75
C LYS A 128 -22.00 22.61 2.41
N ARG A 129 -22.77 22.86 1.35
CA ARG A 129 -24.25 22.93 1.38
C ARG A 129 -24.73 23.74 2.60
N GLN A 130 -24.93 25.04 2.40
CA GLN A 130 -26.25 25.67 2.51
C GLN A 130 -26.43 26.59 1.31
#